data_AF-J9F7S0-F1
#
_entry.id   AF-J9F7S0-F1
#
_cell.length_a   1.000
_cell.length_b   1.000
_cell.length_c   1.000
_cell.angle_alpha   90.00
_cell.angle_beta   90.00
_cell.angle_gamma   90.00
#
_symmetry.space_group_name_H-M   'P 1'
#
loop_
_entity.id
_entity.type
_entity.pdbx_description
1 polymer ?
#
loop_
_entity_poly.entity_id
_entity_poly.type
_entity_poly.pdbx_seq_one_letter_code
_entity_poly.pdbx_strand_id
1 'polypeptide(L)'
;GAVTDCVHDYRMQTVKDVPLARNTFLHLRKRRYRCRCGKRFFEKNTFLPRYYRVTSRLVAAILCAFQKVVSAKDIGCRFNVSGATAMRYFRSVNFKPKELPEVVSIDEFKEPLIKLALP
;
A
#
# COMPACT_ATOMS: atom_id res chain seq x y z
N GLY A 1 -12.67 -19.98 16.86
CA GLY A 1 -11.21 -20.07 17.10
C GLY A 1 -10.96 -19.99 18.59
N ALA A 2 -9.92 -20.65 19.11
CA ALA A 2 -9.58 -20.62 20.53
C ALA A 2 -8.57 -19.49 20.84
N VAL A 3 -8.76 -18.80 21.97
CA VAL A 3 -7.82 -17.80 22.47
C VAL A 3 -6.58 -18.52 23.03
N THR A 4 -5.39 -18.00 22.75
CA THR A 4 -4.12 -18.56 23.25
C THR A 4 -3.11 -17.44 23.44
N ASP A 5 -2.35 -17.53 24.51
CA ASP A 5 -1.21 -16.71 24.89
C ASP A 5 0.14 -17.43 24.64
N CYS A 6 0.10 -18.71 24.23
CA CYS A 6 1.27 -19.51 23.95
C CYS A 6 2.05 -18.96 22.74
N VAL A 7 3.16 -18.27 23.04
CA VAL A 7 4.11 -17.80 22.03
C VAL A 7 4.98 -18.97 21.57
N HIS A 8 5.02 -19.21 20.26
CA HIS A 8 5.88 -20.23 19.64
C HIS A 8 7.28 -19.67 19.38
N ASP A 9 7.35 -18.59 18.61
CA ASP A 9 8.60 -17.97 18.20
C ASP A 9 8.38 -16.49 17.83
N TYR A 10 9.50 -15.81 17.57
CA TYR A 10 9.53 -14.43 17.08
C TYR A 10 10.09 -14.41 15.66
N ARG A 11 9.60 -13.48 14.83
CA ARG A 11 10.13 -13.24 13.50
C ARG A 11 10.41 -11.75 13.30
N MET A 12 11.65 -11.43 12.94
CA MET A 12 12.01 -10.08 12.52
C MET A 12 11.50 -9.81 11.09
N GLN A 13 10.95 -8.62 10.88
CA GLN A 13 10.55 -8.12 9.57
C GLN A 13 10.98 -6.66 9.44
N THR A 14 11.76 -6.37 8.40
CA THR A 14 12.03 -5.00 7.96
C THR A 14 10.88 -4.51 7.08
N VAL A 15 10.32 -3.35 7.41
CA VAL A 15 9.12 -2.78 6.78
C VAL A 15 9.45 -1.38 6.30
N LYS A 16 9.15 -1.08 5.03
CA LYS A 16 9.31 0.28 4.51
C LYS A 16 8.21 1.18 5.01
N ASP A 17 8.55 2.44 5.19
CA ASP A 17 7.69 3.38 5.85
C ASP A 17 7.78 4.79 5.22
N VAL A 18 6.90 5.70 5.61
CA VAL A 18 6.91 7.08 5.08
C VAL A 18 8.29 7.70 5.36
N PRO A 19 8.98 8.22 4.32
CA PRO A 19 10.29 8.83 4.49
C PRO A 19 10.24 10.01 5.47
N LEU A 20 11.08 9.95 6.50
CA LEU A 20 11.31 11.04 7.46
C LEU A 20 12.67 11.65 7.13
N ALA A 21 12.69 12.56 6.15
CA ALA A 21 13.89 13.15 5.49
C ALA A 21 14.76 12.15 4.70
N ARG A 22 14.82 10.87 5.09
CA ARG A 22 15.50 9.79 4.39
C ARG A 22 14.60 8.57 4.27
N ASN A 23 15.02 7.57 3.50
CA ASN A 23 14.35 6.29 3.43
C ASN A 23 14.23 5.66 4.82
N THR A 24 13.00 5.52 5.30
CA THR A 24 12.70 5.04 6.66
C THR A 24 12.28 3.57 6.62
N PHE A 25 12.84 2.79 7.54
CA PHE A 25 12.55 1.38 7.71
C PHE A 25 12.23 1.08 9.18
N LEU A 26 11.22 0.25 9.43
CA LEU A 26 10.86 -0.24 10.75
C LEU A 26 11.33 -1.70 10.89
N HIS A 27 12.08 -2.00 11.94
CA HIS A 27 12.48 -3.36 12.29
C HIS A 27 11.49 -3.94 13.30
N LEU A 28 10.46 -4.62 12.79
CA LEU A 28 9.37 -5.14 13.60
C LEU A 28 9.66 -6.57 14.05
N ARG A 29 9.69 -6.80 15.36
CA ARG A 29 9.73 -8.12 15.97
C ARG A 29 8.31 -8.65 16.16
N LYS A 30 7.88 -9.58 15.30
CA LYS A 30 6.54 -10.16 15.34
C LYS A 30 6.47 -11.41 16.20
N ARG A 31 5.47 -11.49 17.08
CA ARG A 31 5.11 -12.73 17.79
C ARG A 31 4.32 -13.67 16.88
N ARG A 32 4.61 -14.97 16.98
CA ARG A 32 3.80 -16.04 16.40
C ARG A 32 3.24 -16.90 17.53
N TYR A 33 1.93 -17.01 17.56
CA TYR A 33 1.21 -17.81 18.53
C TYR A 33 1.01 -19.24 18.02
N ARG A 34 0.95 -20.19 18.96
CA ARG A 34 0.58 -21.58 18.72
C ARG A 34 -0.78 -21.86 19.35
N CYS A 35 -1.69 -22.37 18.53
CA CYS A 35 -2.93 -22.95 19.00
C CYS A 35 -2.66 -24.36 19.56
N ARG A 36 -3.48 -24.82 20.51
CA ARG A 36 -3.42 -26.20 21.04
C ARG A 36 -3.52 -27.26 19.94
N CYS A 37 -4.24 -26.98 18.85
CA CYS A 37 -4.31 -27.87 17.68
C CYS A 37 -3.06 -27.85 16.78
N GLY A 38 -1.97 -27.17 17.17
CA GLY A 38 -0.71 -27.09 16.42
C GLY A 38 -0.65 -25.98 15.37
N LYS A 39 -1.77 -25.35 14.99
CA LYS A 39 -1.79 -24.22 14.05
C LYS A 39 -1.01 -23.02 14.59
N ARG A 40 -0.26 -22.33 13.71
CA ARG A 40 0.56 -21.16 14.04
C ARG A 40 0.05 -19.93 13.32
N PHE A 41 -0.03 -18.79 14.01
CA PHE A 41 -0.49 -17.53 13.42
C PHE A 41 0.28 -16.34 13.98
N PHE A 42 0.35 -15.27 13.20
CA PHE A 42 1.00 -14.02 13.63
C PHE A 42 0.10 -13.23 14.56
N GLU A 43 0.70 -12.43 15.42
CA GLU A 43 -0.04 -11.39 16.14
C GLU A 43 -0.75 -10.43 15.18
N LYS A 44 -1.90 -9.93 15.61
CA LYS A 44 -2.64 -8.91 14.86
C LYS A 44 -1.88 -7.59 14.97
N ASN A 45 -1.62 -6.96 13.83
CA ASN A 45 -0.96 -5.65 13.76
C ASN A 45 -1.94 -4.64 13.14
N THR A 46 -2.00 -3.43 13.72
CA THR A 46 -2.94 -2.37 13.33
C THR A 46 -2.42 -1.51 12.17
N PHE A 47 -1.10 -1.38 12.01
CA PHE A 47 -0.49 -0.49 11.03
C PHE A 47 0.11 -1.24 9.82
N LEU A 48 0.30 -2.56 9.92
CA LEU A 48 0.93 -3.40 8.91
C LEU A 48 0.04 -4.60 8.55
N PRO A 49 -0.69 -4.54 7.41
CA PRO A 49 -1.53 -5.63 6.96
C PRO A 49 -0.73 -6.91 6.75
N ARG A 50 -1.42 -8.05 6.86
CA ARG A 50 -0.79 -9.37 6.65
C ARG A 50 -0.19 -9.42 5.24
N TYR A 51 1.03 -9.94 5.13
CA TYR A 51 1.83 -10.05 3.90
C TYR A 51 2.44 -8.74 3.35
N TYR A 52 2.06 -7.59 3.87
CA TYR A 52 2.63 -6.32 3.40
C TYR A 52 4.07 -6.15 3.93
N ARG A 53 4.92 -5.52 3.11
CA ARG A 53 6.27 -5.06 3.47
C ARG A 53 6.36 -3.54 3.59
N VAL A 54 5.21 -2.87 3.60
CA VAL A 54 5.04 -1.42 3.71
C VAL A 54 3.99 -1.11 4.76
N THR A 55 4.09 0.02 5.45
CA THR A 55 3.05 0.45 6.39
C THR A 55 1.78 0.93 5.67
N SER A 56 0.62 0.82 6.33
CA SER A 56 -0.66 1.30 5.78
C SER A 56 -0.62 2.80 5.51
N ARG A 57 0.06 3.57 6.36
CA ARG A 57 0.24 5.01 6.15
C ARG A 57 1.14 5.34 4.95
N LEU A 58 2.12 4.50 4.62
CA LEU A 58 2.91 4.65 3.39
C LEU A 58 2.01 4.46 2.17
N VAL A 59 1.13 3.46 2.18
CA VAL A 59 0.15 3.25 1.11
C VAL A 59 -0.78 4.46 0.99
N ALA A 60 -1.32 4.97 2.10
CA ALA A 60 -2.16 6.16 2.09
C ALA A 60 -1.43 7.40 1.54
N ALA A 61 -0.18 7.63 1.94
CA ALA A 61 0.64 8.74 1.44
C ALA A 61 0.88 8.64 -0.08
N ILE A 62 1.12 7.43 -0.60
CA ILE A 62 1.24 7.17 -2.03
C ILE A 62 -0.06 7.51 -2.75
N LEU A 63 -1.22 7.09 -2.22
CA LEU A 63 -2.53 7.41 -2.80
C LEU A 63 -2.81 8.92 -2.81
N CYS A 64 -2.48 9.63 -1.74
CA CYS A 64 -2.57 11.09 -1.71
C CYS A 64 -1.65 11.75 -2.74
N ALA A 65 -0.47 11.20 -3.01
CA ALA A 65 0.46 11.76 -4.00
C ALA A 65 -0.08 11.69 -5.44
N PHE A 66 -0.92 10.69 -5.76
CA PHE A 66 -1.60 10.59 -7.06
C PHE A 66 -2.67 11.67 -7.30
N GLN A 67 -3.03 12.46 -6.29
CA GLN A 67 -3.94 13.60 -6.47
C GLN A 67 -3.29 14.75 -7.27
N LYS A 68 -1.95 14.78 -7.36
CA LYS A 68 -1.21 15.74 -8.18
C LYS A 68 -0.81 15.08 -9.51
N VAL A 69 -0.62 15.91 -10.55
CA VAL A 69 -0.09 15.45 -11.84
C VAL A 69 1.40 15.14 -11.71
N VAL A 70 1.72 13.92 -11.28
CA VAL A 70 3.08 13.40 -11.14
C VAL A 70 3.15 11.98 -11.67
N SER A 71 4.30 11.60 -12.25
CA SER A 71 4.44 10.25 -12.79
C SER A 71 4.51 9.20 -11.67
N ALA A 72 4.04 7.98 -11.95
CA ALA A 72 4.16 6.86 -11.01
C ALA A 72 5.63 6.54 -10.67
N LYS A 73 6.57 6.81 -11.60
CA LYS A 73 8.01 6.67 -11.39
C LYS A 73 8.51 7.64 -10.32
N ASP A 74 8.09 8.90 -10.40
CA ASP A 74 8.49 9.94 -9.44
C ASP A 74 7.91 9.67 -8.06
N ILE A 75 6.63 9.28 -7.98
CA ILE A 75 6.02 8.84 -6.71
C ILE A 75 6.81 7.66 -6.14
N GLY A 76 7.12 6.67 -6.97
CA GLY A 76 7.90 5.51 -6.55
C GLY A 76 9.25 5.91 -5.96
N CYS A 77 9.99 6.79 -6.64
CA CYS A 77 11.27 7.30 -6.18
C CYS A 77 11.14 8.00 -4.81
N ARG A 78 10.17 8.91 -4.67
CA ARG A 78 9.92 9.67 -3.43
C ARG A 78 9.61 8.78 -2.23
N PHE A 79 8.86 7.70 -2.43
CA PHE A 79 8.40 6.80 -1.37
C PHE A 79 9.20 5.49 -1.27
N ASN A 80 10.35 5.39 -1.95
CA ASN A 80 11.20 4.19 -1.97
C ASN A 80 10.42 2.91 -2.37
N VAL A 81 9.60 2.99 -3.41
CA VAL A 81 8.90 1.85 -4.03
C VAL A 81 9.05 1.90 -5.54
N SER A 82 8.82 0.79 -6.24
CA SER A 82 8.80 0.83 -7.71
C SER A 82 7.55 1.56 -8.21
N GLY A 83 7.63 2.23 -9.37
CA GLY A 83 6.46 2.85 -9.99
C GLY A 83 5.32 1.85 -10.24
N ALA A 84 5.65 0.61 -10.60
CA ALA A 84 4.69 -0.49 -10.71
C ALA A 84 3.99 -0.80 -9.38
N THR A 85 4.70 -0.68 -8.25
CA THR A 85 4.12 -0.85 -6.91
C THR A 85 3.19 0.29 -6.55
N ALA A 86 3.58 1.55 -6.83
CA ALA A 86 2.72 2.70 -6.63
C ALA A 86 1.41 2.57 -7.44
N MET A 87 1.52 2.21 -8.73
CA MET A 87 0.37 1.98 -9.60
C MET A 87 -0.53 0.84 -9.11
N ARG A 88 0.05 -0.24 -8.56
CA ARG A 88 -0.73 -1.34 -7.97
C ARG A 88 -1.59 -0.84 -6.80
N TYR A 89 -1.06 0.04 -5.94
CA TYR A 89 -1.86 0.63 -4.87
C TYR A 89 -2.98 1.51 -5.42
N PHE A 90 -2.69 2.35 -6.41
CA PHE A 90 -3.69 3.18 -7.06
C PHE A 90 -4.84 2.36 -7.66
N ARG A 91 -4.53 1.32 -8.43
CA ARG A 91 -5.53 0.41 -9.03
C ARG A 91 -6.40 -0.34 -8.01
N SER A 92 -5.94 -0.46 -6.76
CA SER A 92 -6.73 -1.09 -5.70
C SER A 92 -7.86 -0.17 -5.20
N VAL A 93 -7.79 1.13 -5.52
CA VAL A 93 -8.85 2.09 -5.22
C VAL A 93 -9.88 2.02 -6.35
N ASN A 94 -11.03 1.44 -6.06
CA ASN A 94 -12.11 1.26 -7.02
C ASN A 94 -13.27 2.21 -6.68
N PHE A 95 -13.35 3.34 -7.38
CA PHE A 95 -14.49 4.26 -7.32
C PHE A 95 -15.56 3.82 -8.31
N LYS A 96 -16.26 2.72 -8.01
CA LYS A 96 -17.46 2.37 -8.78
C LYS A 96 -18.67 3.07 -8.16
N PRO A 97 -19.48 3.80 -8.94
CA PRO A 97 -20.78 4.23 -8.46
C PRO A 97 -21.60 2.98 -8.10
N LYS A 98 -22.32 3.02 -6.97
CA LYS A 98 -23.17 1.90 -6.55
C LYS A 98 -24.38 1.74 -7.45
N GLU A 99 -24.91 2.87 -7.91
CA GLU A 99 -26.10 2.99 -8.76
C GLU A 99 -25.84 4.07 -9.81
N LEU A 100 -26.54 3.99 -10.94
CA LEU A 100 -26.46 5.00 -11.99
C LEU A 100 -27.22 6.26 -11.52
N PRO A 101 -26.62 7.46 -11.57
CA PRO A 101 -27.32 8.67 -11.20
C PRO A 101 -28.44 8.99 -12.21
N GLU A 102 -29.45 9.73 -11.76
CA GLU A 102 -30.61 10.14 -12.57
C GLU A 102 -30.22 10.98 -13.79
N VAL A 103 -29.19 11.83 -13.64
CA VAL A 103 -28.66 12.69 -14.69
C VAL A 103 -27.15 12.47 -14.81
N VAL A 104 -26.68 12.26 -16.04
CA VAL A 104 -25.25 12.14 -16.38
C VAL A 104 -24.90 13.22 -17.39
N SER A 105 -23.92 14.07 -17.07
CA SER A 105 -23.28 14.96 -18.03
C SER A 105 -22.01 14.32 -18.57
N ILE A 106 -21.84 14.31 -19.89
CA ILE A 106 -20.64 13.82 -20.58
C ILE A 106 -19.90 15.04 -21.13
N ASP A 107 -18.60 15.12 -20.87
CA ASP A 107 -17.71 16.16 -21.41
C ASP A 107 -16.59 15.51 -22.21
N GLU A 108 -16.18 16.14 -23.31
CA GLU A 108 -15.14 15.62 -24.20
C GLU A 108 -13.78 16.19 -23.79
N PHE A 109 -12.96 15.35 -23.17
CA PHE A 109 -11.58 15.70 -22.85
C PHE A 109 -10.62 15.15 -23.90
N LYS A 110 -9.97 16.04 -24.65
CA LYS A 110 -8.92 15.67 -25.61
C LYS A 110 -7.56 15.69 -24.91
N GLU A 111 -6.92 14.53 -24.79
CA GLU A 111 -5.56 14.48 -24.26
C GLU A 111 -4.61 15.27 -25.17
N PRO A 112 -3.75 16.16 -24.62
CA PRO A 112 -2.74 16.83 -25.41
C PRO A 112 -1.76 15.80 -25.96
N LEU A 113 -1.50 15.84 -27.27
CA LEU A 113 -0.50 15.00 -27.94
C LEU A 113 0.85 15.19 -27.26
N ILE A 114 1.21 14.27 -26.36
CA ILE A 114 2.57 14.16 -25.83
C ILE A 114 3.42 13.72 -27.02
N LYS A 115 4.05 14.68 -27.69
CA LYS A 115 5.12 14.39 -28.65
C LYS A 115 6.21 13.66 -27.87
N LEU A 116 6.24 12.33 -27.99
CA LEU A 116 7.41 11.53 -27.69
C LEU A 116 8.51 12.01 -28.62
N ALA A 117 9.26 13.01 -28.17
CA ALA A 117 10.57 13.30 -28.72
C ALA A 117 11.45 12.11 -28.33
N LEU A 118 11.42 11.07 -29.16
CA LEU A 118 12.48 10.07 -29.22
C LEU A 118 13.67 10.73 -29.93
N PRO A 119 14.91 10.50 -29.45
CA PRO A 119 16.12 11.02 -30.06
C PRO A 119 16.37 10.47 -31.46
#